data_AF-A0A3N4JIL2-F1
#
_entry.id   AF-A0A3N4JIL2-F1
#
_cell.length_a   1.000
_cell.length_b   1.000
_cell.length_c   1.000
_cell.angle_alpha   90.00
_cell.angle_beta   90.00
_cell.angle_gamma   90.00
#
_symmetry.space_group_name_H-M   'P 1'
#
loop_
_entity.id
_entity.type
_entity.pdbx_description
1 polymer ?
#
loop_
_entity_poly.entity_id
_entity_poly.type
_entity_poly.pdbx_seq_one_letter_code
_entity_poly.pdbx_strand_id
1 'polypeptide(L)' 'MATSASEKLGEVVTAIVNLDRLWGEKYILIGGASLICQGSQQVTMDLDVLVPGESIARIAFTLTESQNVTCRAGVVQ' A
#
# COMPACT_ATOMS: atom_id res chain seq x y z
N MET A 1 21.13 -1.91 11.52
CA MET A 1 20.92 -3.37 11.39
C MET A 1 20.14 -3.59 10.11
N ALA A 2 20.57 -4.49 9.22
CA ALA A 2 19.82 -4.77 8.00
C ALA A 2 18.56 -5.57 8.37
N THR A 3 17.38 -5.02 8.11
CA THR A 3 16.11 -5.74 8.29
C THR A 3 16.08 -6.93 7.35
N SER A 4 15.77 -8.09 7.90
CA SER A 4 15.65 -9.35 7.16
C SER A 4 14.46 -9.29 6.18
N ALA A 5 14.51 -10.10 5.13
CA ALA A 5 13.41 -10.17 4.15
C ALA A 5 12.06 -10.54 4.80
N SER A 6 12.10 -11.38 5.85
CA SER A 6 10.92 -11.76 6.62
C SER A 6 10.31 -10.60 7.41
N GLU A 7 11.14 -9.75 8.01
CA GLU A 7 10.67 -8.56 8.73
C GLU A 7 10.01 -7.57 7.76
N LYS A 8 10.64 -7.32 6.62
CA LYS A 8 10.07 -6.44 5.59
C LYS A 8 8.75 -6.97 5.03
N LEU A 9 8.63 -8.28 4.83
CA LEU A 9 7.37 -8.89 4.43
C LEU A 9 6.28 -8.66 5.47
N GLY A 10 6.61 -8.81 6.76
CA GLY A 10 5.71 -8.53 7.87
C GLY A 10 5.28 -7.06 7.94
N GLU A 11 6.19 -6.13 7.66
CA GLU A 11 5.88 -4.69 7.57
C GLU A 11 4.89 -4.40 6.43
N VAL A 12 5.10 -4.97 5.25
CA VAL A 12 4.18 -4.81 4.10
C VAL A 12 2.80 -5.38 4.41
N VAL A 13 2.71 -6.59 4.98
CA VAL A 13 1.44 -7.19 5.38
C VAL A 13 0.71 -6.33 6.42
N THR A 14 1.45 -5.81 7.41
CA THR A 14 0.90 -4.90 8.42
C THR A 14 0.37 -3.62 7.79
N ALA A 15 1.10 -3.05 6.83
CA ALA A 15 0.66 -1.86 6.12
C ALA A 15 -0.63 -2.10 5.31
N ILE A 16 -0.75 -3.24 4.63
CA ILE A 16 -1.98 -3.63 3.90
C ILE A 16 -3.17 -3.75 4.85
N VAL A 17 -3.00 -4.39 6.01
CA VAL A 17 -4.07 -4.53 7.02
C VAL A 17 -4.49 -3.18 7.59
N ASN A 18 -3.53 -2.28 7.83
CA ASN A 18 -3.83 -0.93 8.31
C ASN A 18 -4.57 -0.11 7.26
N LEU A 19 -4.21 -0.25 5.98
CA LEU A 19 -4.88 0.41 4.87
C LEU A 19 -6.34 -0.05 4.74
N ASP A 20 -6.60 -1.37 4.82
CA ASP A 20 -7.95 -1.93 4.80
C ASP A 20 -8.84 -1.36 5.92
N ARG A 21 -8.28 -1.27 7.14
CA ARG A 21 -8.98 -0.69 8.31
C ARG A 21 -9.22 0.81 8.20
N LEU A 22 -8.28 1.55 7.60
CA LEU A 22 -8.34 3.01 7.53
C LEU A 22 -9.34 3.50 6.49
N TRP A 23 -9.37 2.86 5.32
CA TRP A 23 -10.21 3.31 4.22
C TRP A 23 -11.63 2.80 4.37
N GLY A 24 -11.83 1.52 4.72
CA GLY A 24 -13.19 0.95 4.80
C GLY A 24 -13.95 0.99 3.47
N GLU A 25 -13.23 1.06 2.35
CA GLU A 25 -13.76 1.15 0.99
C GLU A 25 -13.16 0.08 0.09
N LYS A 26 -13.74 -0.08 -1.10
CA LYS A 26 -13.18 -0.98 -2.11
C LYS A 26 -11.94 -0.36 -2.75
N TYR A 27 -10.85 -1.12 -2.72
CA TYR A 27 -9.63 -0.85 -3.48
C TYR A 27 -9.14 -2.17 -4.10
N ILE A 28 -8.27 -2.06 -5.10
CA ILE A 28 -7.56 -3.20 -5.68
C ILE A 28 -6.08 -3.01 -5.40
N LEU A 29 -5.47 -3.97 -4.73
CA LEU A 29 -4.01 -4.02 -4.58
C LEU A 29 -3.38 -4.50 -5.89
N ILE A 30 -2.37 -3.79 -6.38
CA ILE A 30 -1.61 -4.16 -7.59
C ILE A 30 -0.10 -4.22 -7.28
N GLY A 31 0.71 -4.51 -8.29
CA GLY A 31 2.17 -4.53 -8.14
C GLY A 31 2.70 -5.64 -7.23
N GLY A 32 3.84 -5.41 -6.58
CA GLY A 32 4.47 -6.41 -5.71
C GLY A 32 3.61 -6.79 -4.51
N ALA A 33 2.82 -5.84 -4.00
CA ALA A 33 1.95 -6.06 -2.86
C ALA A 33 0.82 -7.07 -3.16
N SER A 34 0.26 -7.06 -4.37
CA SER A 34 -0.77 -8.03 -4.77
C SER A 34 -0.22 -9.46 -4.85
N LEU A 35 1.03 -9.62 -5.29
CA LEU A 35 1.72 -10.91 -5.33
C LEU A 35 1.97 -11.45 -3.91
N ILE A 36 2.26 -10.58 -2.93
CA ILE A 36 2.41 -10.98 -1.53
C ILE A 36 1.10 -11.56 -0.99
N CYS A 37 -0.04 -10.93 -1.28
CA CYS A 37 -1.36 -11.47 -0.95
C CYS A 37 -1.64 -12.84 -1.62
N GLN A 38 -0.96 -13.17 -2.71
CA GLN A 38 -1.03 -14.45 -3.41
C GLN A 38 0.03 -15.47 -2.92
N GLY A 39 0.80 -15.14 -1.88
CA GLY A 39 1.80 -16.03 -1.26
C GLY A 39 3.25 -15.78 -1.69
N SER A 40 3.52 -14.75 -2.48
CA SER A 40 4.90 -14.38 -2.84
C SER A 40 5.71 -13.98 -1.61
N GLN A 41 6.97 -14.41 -1.58
CA GLN A 41 7.98 -14.02 -0.58
C GLN A 41 8.87 -12.86 -1.06
N GLN A 42 8.61 -12.34 -2.27
CA GLN A 42 9.38 -11.23 -2.81
C GLN A 42 9.05 -9.94 -2.06
N VAL A 43 10.07 -9.31 -1.49
CA VAL A 43 9.92 -8.05 -0.76
C VAL A 43 9.61 -6.92 -1.75
N THR A 44 8.61 -6.10 -1.41
CA THR A 44 8.32 -4.83 -2.06
C THR A 44 8.55 -3.68 -1.07
N MET A 45 8.84 -2.48 -1.58
CA MET A 45 9.11 -1.30 -0.75
C MET A 45 7.96 -0.28 -0.76
N ASP A 46 6.98 -0.52 -1.60
CA ASP A 46 5.82 0.34 -1.88
C ASP A 46 4.53 -0.49 -1.97
N LEU A 47 3.41 0.22 -1.85
CA LEU A 47 2.07 -0.31 -2.01
C LEU A 47 1.40 0.42 -3.17
N ASP A 48 1.04 -0.33 -4.20
CA ASP A 48 0.28 0.20 -5.32
C ASP A 48 -1.19 -0.19 -5.15
N VAL A 49 -2.08 0.81 -5.22
CA VAL A 49 -3.52 0.61 -5.11
C VAL A 49 -4.27 1.30 -6.24
N LEU A 50 -5.32 0.65 -6.72
CA LEU A 50 -6.35 1.28 -7.54
C LEU A 50 -7.59 1.52 -6.67
N VAL A 51 -8.12 2.73 -6.77
CA VAL A 51 -9.30 3.17 -6.02
C VAL A 51 -10.29 3.80 -7.00
N PRO A 52 -11.59 3.86 -6.67
CA PRO A 52 -12.53 4.68 -7.43
C PRO A 52 -12.03 6.13 -7.52
N GLY A 53 -12.20 6.77 -8.67
CA GLY A 53 -11.66 8.11 -8.91
C GLY A 53 -12.17 9.14 -7.90
N GLU A 54 -13.44 9.01 -7.49
CA GLU A 54 -14.08 9.82 -6.47
C GLU A 54 -13.47 9.65 -5.06
N SER A 55 -12.76 8.55 -4.80
CA SER A 55 -12.10 8.27 -3.52
C SER A 55 -10.70 8.89 -3.44
N ILE A 56 -10.06 9.24 -4.56
CA ILE A 56 -8.67 9.73 -4.60
C ILE A 56 -8.47 10.94 -3.68
N ALA A 57 -9.35 11.94 -3.78
CA ALA A 57 -9.21 13.15 -2.97
C ALA A 57 -9.29 12.84 -1.47
N ARG A 58 -10.29 12.05 -1.05
CA ARG A 58 -10.48 11.66 0.36
C ARG A 58 -9.30 10.84 0.87
N ILE A 59 -8.85 9.84 0.10
CA ILE A 59 -7.75 8.96 0.46
C ILE A 59 -6.44 9.73 0.57
N ALA A 60 -6.15 10.61 -0.39
CA ALA A 60 -4.95 11.44 -0.37
C ALA A 60 -4.82 12.26 0.93
N PHE A 61 -5.93 12.78 1.47
CA PHE A 61 -5.93 13.50 2.75
C PHE A 61 -5.72 12.60 3.98
N THR A 62 -6.03 11.31 3.90
CA THR A 62 -5.81 10.36 5.02
C THR A 62 -4.36 9.87 5.10
N LEU A 63 -3.62 9.96 4.00
CA LEU A 63 -2.23 9.54 3.95
C LEU A 63 -1.35 10.62 4.58
N THR A 64 -0.80 10.32 5.75
CA THR A 64 0.12 11.23 6.43
C THR A 64 1.45 11.26 5.68
N GLU A 65 1.82 12.44 5.17
CA GLU A 65 3.16 12.64 4.60
C GLU A 65 4.21 12.51 5.71
N SER A 66 5.18 11.64 5.49
CA SER A 66 6.36 11.48 6.35
C SER A 66 7.60 11.76 5.51
N GLN A 67 8.67 12.26 6.13
CA GLN A 67 9.94 12.52 5.43
C GLN A 67 10.50 11.27 4.71
N ASN A 68 10.07 10.08 5.15
CA ASN A 68 10.51 8.79 4.61
C ASN A 68 9.48 8.10 3.70
N VAL A 69 8.32 8.71 3.44
CA VAL A 69 7.22 8.11 2.66
C VAL A 69 6.75 9.10 1.61
N THR A 70 6.83 8.72 0.34
CA THR A 70 6.28 9.53 -0.76
C THR A 70 4.94 8.96 -1.19
N CYS A 71 3.88 9.78 -1.16
CA CYS A 71 2.59 9.44 -1.74
C CYS A 71 2.47 10.06 -3.14
N ARG A 72 2.02 9.28 -4.12
CA ARG A 72 1.69 9.77 -5.47
C ARG A 72 0.32 9.24 -5.85
N ALA A 73 -0.53 10.12 -6.36
CA ALA A 73 -1.85 9.76 -6.87
C ALA A 73 -1.99 10.29 -8.30
N GLY A 74 -2.68 9.53 -9.14
CA GLY A 74 -2.96 9.88 -10.53
C GLY A 74 -4.19 9.14 -11.03
N VAL A 75 -4.76 9.62 -12.12
CA VAL A 75 -5.88 8.96 -12.81
C VAL A 75 -5.29 8.15 -13.95
N VAL A 76 -5.60 6.85 -14.01
CA VAL A 76 -5.33 6.04 -15.19
C VAL A 76 -6.43 6.33 -16.20
N GLN A 77 -6.06 6.91 -17.35
CA GLN A 77 -6.94 7.18 -18.50
C GLN A 77 -6.84 6.08 -19.54
#